data_AF-A0A1H3NCM1-F1
#
_entry.id   AF-A0A1H3NCM1-F1
#
_cell.length_a   1.000
_cell.length_b   1.000
_cell.length_c   1.000
_cell.angle_alpha   90.00
_cell.angle_beta   90.00
_cell.angle_gamma   90.00
#
_symmetry.space_group_name_H-M   'P 1'
#
loop_
_entity.id
_entity.type
_entity.pdbx_description
1 polymer ?
#
loop_
_entity_poly.entity_id
_entity_poly.type
_entity_poly.pdbx_seq_one_letter_code
_entity_poly.pdbx_strand_id
1 'polypeptide(L)'
;MITGKDERSLWAIQKLREGWKPADLKKHGFTDSQSKKLSQFTNCLLQLEEHCQTDHVQKWSQLGLKGLFLLSMFKQNDWEGLGEILLSVDPRIKRDDLVQYPALIQAKRERIEAVETGVRFKVRDLERERGKLEETVAIIKKNREESKKLLPDLLQKVENDEALDFLMDHLGHRNGQICLAKRLDYNWQRNLKKKGIIILKEEDDPEDKWKTLRTHYVMDVIAIAEDYQRRKKRGYRTEYDYEHVPQNDWVYWDIPEEAEYWGIDSLSKLKGIKLTQEKKRLKEIEKEIQQAEEGFKSFRKRRPESFSESLHRSNQFASFDMEKHGQLQALGLKWLYNKGYMVTTELTLPDNLRCDVIGVDKEGKICILECKASYQDYTKDEKWQRYLKYCDSYYFVAEKDLLHWMQKDSQCENVGLLKAHSKHLEIDRECKPMSEAEQSEDTAFNIGRQLSRRFSFGH
;
A
#
# COMPACT_ATOMS: atom_id res chain seq x y z
N MET A 1 7.85 -47.96 30.33
CA MET A 1 8.16 -47.05 29.20
C MET A 1 8.95 -45.89 29.77
N ILE A 2 10.10 -45.50 29.19
CA ILE A 2 10.85 -44.33 29.68
C ILE A 2 10.28 -43.04 29.09
N THR A 3 10.26 -41.99 29.89
CA THR A 3 9.64 -40.70 29.57
C THR A 3 10.63 -39.53 29.68
N GLY A 4 11.79 -39.74 30.31
CA GLY A 4 12.73 -38.67 30.62
C GLY A 4 12.39 -37.92 31.92
N LYS A 5 11.26 -38.26 32.56
CA LYS A 5 10.75 -37.64 33.79
C LYS A 5 10.51 -38.65 34.91
N ASP A 6 10.36 -39.93 34.56
CA ASP A 6 10.26 -41.02 35.53
C ASP A 6 11.59 -41.21 36.28
N GLU A 7 11.50 -41.71 37.51
CA GLU A 7 12.64 -41.92 38.41
C GLU A 7 13.81 -42.65 37.74
N ARG A 8 13.49 -43.69 36.95
CA ARG A 8 14.50 -44.48 36.24
C ARG A 8 15.23 -43.65 35.17
N SER A 9 14.51 -42.80 34.45
CA SER A 9 15.12 -41.86 33.50
C SER A 9 15.95 -40.78 34.20
N LEU A 10 15.47 -40.23 35.32
CA LEU A 10 16.19 -39.20 36.09
C LEU A 10 17.52 -39.75 36.64
N TRP A 11 17.51 -40.96 37.19
CA TRP A 11 18.72 -41.66 37.61
C TRP A 11 19.73 -41.82 36.47
N ALA A 12 19.26 -42.26 35.29
CA ALA A 12 20.14 -42.43 34.13
C ALA A 12 20.71 -41.09 33.63
N ILE A 13 19.92 -40.02 33.62
CA ILE A 13 20.37 -38.67 33.24
C ILE A 13 21.47 -38.19 34.20
N GLN A 14 21.30 -38.40 35.51
CA GLN A 14 22.32 -38.07 36.50
C GLN A 14 23.63 -38.83 36.25
N LYS A 15 23.56 -40.15 36.00
CA LYS A 15 24.76 -40.95 35.71
C LYS A 15 25.47 -40.52 34.43
N LEU A 16 24.71 -40.17 33.40
CA LEU A 16 25.27 -39.60 32.17
C LEU A 16 25.98 -38.25 32.43
N ARG A 17 25.45 -37.40 33.32
CA ARG A 17 26.14 -36.16 33.75
C ARG A 17 27.42 -36.44 34.53
N GLU A 18 27.46 -37.53 35.30
CA GLU A 18 28.66 -38.02 36.00
C GLU A 18 29.69 -38.67 35.04
N GLY A 19 29.46 -38.64 33.72
CA GLY A 19 30.41 -39.11 32.70
C GLY A 19 30.18 -40.53 32.19
N TRP A 20 29.08 -41.19 32.57
CA TRP A 20 28.75 -42.51 32.04
C TRP A 20 28.46 -42.48 30.54
N LYS A 21 28.74 -43.59 29.85
CA LYS A 21 28.42 -43.74 28.42
C LYS A 21 27.08 -44.47 28.24
N PRO A 22 26.40 -44.33 27.08
CA PRO A 22 25.18 -45.08 26.78
C PRO A 22 25.33 -46.60 26.93
N ALA A 23 26.53 -47.14 26.69
CA ALA A 23 26.84 -48.56 26.85
C ALA A 23 26.78 -49.01 28.32
N ASP A 24 27.11 -48.12 29.27
CA ASP A 24 27.06 -48.44 30.70
C ASP A 24 25.61 -48.54 31.18
N LEU A 25 24.71 -47.67 30.70
CA LEU A 25 23.28 -47.78 30.99
C LEU A 25 22.68 -49.11 30.53
N LYS A 26 23.18 -49.72 29.44
CA LYS A 26 22.68 -51.03 28.98
C LYS A 26 22.89 -52.13 30.01
N LYS A 27 24.01 -52.07 30.75
CA LYS A 27 24.32 -53.01 31.84
C LYS A 27 23.31 -52.92 32.99
N HIS A 28 22.54 -51.84 33.06
CA HIS A 28 21.49 -51.59 34.04
C HIS A 28 20.07 -51.70 33.43
N GLY A 29 19.93 -52.57 32.43
CA GLY A 29 18.64 -53.01 31.89
C GLY A 29 17.94 -52.00 30.97
N PHE A 30 18.67 -51.01 30.44
CA PHE A 30 18.17 -50.13 29.38
C PHE A 30 18.43 -50.73 28.00
N THR A 31 17.47 -50.63 27.09
CA THR A 31 17.67 -51.01 25.69
C THR A 31 18.59 -50.02 24.97
N ASP A 32 19.17 -50.42 23.84
CA ASP A 32 20.04 -49.52 23.04
C ASP A 32 19.36 -48.21 22.64
N SER A 33 18.10 -48.27 22.21
CA SER A 33 17.31 -47.08 21.86
C SER A 33 17.08 -46.17 23.06
N GLN A 34 16.82 -46.75 24.23
CA GLN A 34 16.58 -46.01 25.46
C GLN A 34 17.84 -45.29 25.93
N SER A 35 18.98 -45.99 25.98
CA SER A 35 20.27 -45.42 26.38
C SER A 35 20.70 -44.28 25.45
N LYS A 36 20.52 -44.45 24.12
CA LYS A 36 20.83 -43.40 23.14
C LYS A 36 19.96 -42.16 23.32
N LYS A 37 18.64 -42.33 23.49
CA LYS A 37 17.70 -41.22 23.69
C LYS A 37 18.00 -40.45 24.98
N LEU A 38 18.28 -41.16 26.08
CA LEU A 38 18.63 -40.52 27.35
C LEU A 38 19.95 -39.76 27.25
N SER A 39 20.97 -40.33 26.62
CA SER A 39 22.23 -39.63 26.37
C SER A 39 22.05 -38.39 25.49
N GLN A 40 21.28 -38.49 24.41
CA GLN A 40 20.98 -37.33 23.57
C GLN A 40 20.21 -36.25 24.32
N PHE A 41 19.23 -36.65 25.15
CA PHE A 41 18.48 -35.72 25.99
C PHE A 41 19.38 -35.02 27.01
N THR A 42 20.29 -35.76 27.66
CA THR A 42 21.27 -35.18 28.60
C THR A 42 22.21 -34.20 27.89
N ASN A 43 22.68 -34.51 26.68
CA ASN A 43 23.52 -33.60 25.91
C ASN A 43 22.79 -32.29 25.56
N CYS A 44 21.52 -32.38 25.15
CA CYS A 44 20.68 -31.19 24.94
C CYS A 44 20.47 -30.39 26.22
N LEU A 45 20.26 -31.07 27.35
CA LEU A 45 20.09 -30.43 28.65
C LEU A 45 21.34 -29.63 29.05
N LEU A 46 22.55 -30.17 28.82
CA LEU A 46 23.82 -29.48 29.06
C LEU A 46 23.98 -28.24 28.14
N GLN A 47 23.66 -28.36 26.85
CA GLN A 47 23.72 -27.23 25.93
C GLN A 47 22.72 -26.13 26.29
N LEU A 48 21.53 -26.49 26.79
CA LEU A 48 20.57 -25.53 27.31
C LEU A 48 21.08 -24.80 28.56
N GLU A 49 21.77 -25.51 29.47
CA GLU A 49 22.38 -24.88 30.64
C GLU A 49 23.50 -23.90 30.26
N GLU A 50 24.19 -24.14 29.13
CA GLU A 50 25.25 -23.27 28.61
C GLU A 50 24.72 -22.04 27.86
N HIS A 51 23.68 -22.21 27.04
CA HIS A 51 23.26 -21.19 26.07
C HIS A 51 21.89 -20.55 26.35
N CYS A 52 21.11 -21.08 27.30
CA CYS A 52 19.73 -20.65 27.54
C CYS A 52 19.48 -20.26 29.01
N GLN A 53 18.35 -19.58 29.24
CA GLN A 53 17.90 -19.21 30.58
C GLN A 53 17.43 -20.42 31.39
N THR A 54 17.49 -20.32 32.71
CA THR A 54 17.09 -21.40 33.65
C THR A 54 15.66 -21.89 33.41
N ASP A 55 14.74 -21.01 33.08
CA ASP A 55 13.34 -21.36 32.81
C ASP A 55 13.19 -22.27 31.58
N HIS A 56 14.06 -22.11 30.56
CA HIS A 56 14.11 -22.99 29.39
C HIS A 56 14.56 -24.40 29.79
N VAL A 57 15.58 -24.50 30.65
CA VAL A 57 16.09 -25.78 31.17
C VAL A 57 15.00 -26.51 31.97
N GLN A 58 14.24 -25.77 32.79
CA GLN A 58 13.11 -26.30 33.54
C GLN A 58 12.00 -26.81 32.60
N LYS A 59 11.62 -26.02 31.59
CA LYS A 59 10.62 -26.40 30.59
C LYS A 59 11.04 -27.63 29.78
N TRP A 60 12.31 -27.71 29.38
CA TRP A 60 12.87 -28.88 28.70
C TRP A 60 12.79 -30.14 29.57
N SER A 61 13.16 -30.03 30.84
CA SER A 61 13.03 -31.11 31.82
C SER A 61 11.57 -31.55 31.99
N GLN A 62 10.64 -30.60 32.04
CA GLN A 62 9.20 -30.87 32.10
C GLN A 62 8.66 -31.52 30.81
N LEU A 63 9.25 -31.28 29.63
CA LEU A 63 8.88 -31.97 28.38
C LEU A 63 9.40 -33.42 28.35
N GLY A 64 10.53 -33.70 28.99
CA GLY A 64 11.19 -35.00 28.99
C GLY A 64 11.61 -35.41 27.58
N LEU A 65 11.61 -36.71 27.26
CA LEU A 65 12.04 -37.20 25.94
C LEU A 65 11.25 -36.67 24.75
N LYS A 66 10.08 -36.02 24.97
CA LYS A 66 9.38 -35.28 23.90
C LYS A 66 10.20 -34.08 23.39
N GLY A 67 11.06 -33.48 24.22
CA GLY A 67 11.93 -32.38 23.79
C GLY A 67 12.83 -32.76 22.61
N LEU A 68 13.17 -34.06 22.46
CA LEU A 68 13.99 -34.54 21.34
C LEU A 68 13.36 -34.30 19.95
N PHE A 69 12.07 -33.99 19.86
CA PHE A 69 11.46 -33.56 18.58
C PHE A 69 11.92 -32.16 18.14
N LEU A 70 12.58 -31.40 19.02
CA LEU A 70 13.15 -30.08 18.75
C LEU A 70 14.66 -30.13 18.46
N LEU A 71 15.22 -31.32 18.19
CA LEU A 71 16.66 -31.47 17.91
C LEU A 71 17.15 -30.65 16.71
N SER A 72 16.28 -30.31 15.76
CA SER A 72 16.61 -29.41 14.65
C SER A 72 17.10 -28.05 15.15
N MET A 73 16.50 -27.53 16.23
CA MET A 73 16.87 -26.23 16.82
C MET A 73 18.30 -26.26 17.36
N PHE A 74 18.69 -27.34 18.04
CA PHE A 74 20.05 -27.54 18.53
C PHE A 74 21.07 -27.63 17.40
N LYS A 75 20.75 -28.37 16.32
CA LYS A 75 21.64 -28.49 15.15
C LYS A 75 21.89 -27.15 14.45
N GLN A 76 20.88 -26.27 14.46
CA GLN A 76 20.94 -24.94 13.87
C GLN A 76 21.50 -23.89 14.85
N ASN A 77 21.81 -24.27 16.10
CA ASN A 77 22.14 -23.35 17.19
C ASN A 77 21.08 -22.24 17.40
N ASP A 78 19.82 -22.55 17.13
CA ASP A 78 18.70 -21.60 17.26
C ASP A 78 18.16 -21.58 18.69
N TRP A 79 18.97 -21.04 19.60
CA TRP A 79 18.66 -20.94 21.03
C TRP A 79 17.49 -20.01 21.32
N GLU A 80 17.36 -18.93 20.56
CA GLU A 80 16.28 -17.96 20.71
C GLU A 80 14.93 -18.58 20.30
N GLY A 81 14.87 -19.22 19.12
CA GLY A 81 13.68 -19.92 18.66
C GLY A 81 13.32 -21.09 19.58
N LEU A 82 14.30 -21.83 20.07
CA LEU A 82 14.09 -22.90 21.04
C LEU A 82 13.49 -22.37 22.35
N GLY A 83 14.03 -21.27 22.88
CA GLY A 83 13.50 -20.60 24.08
C GLY A 83 12.03 -20.18 23.90
N GLU A 84 11.71 -19.59 22.74
CA GLU A 84 10.35 -19.18 22.40
C GLU A 84 9.37 -20.37 22.37
N ILE A 85 9.79 -21.51 21.80
CA ILE A 85 8.99 -22.74 21.79
C ILE A 85 8.80 -23.25 23.23
N LEU A 86 9.87 -23.33 24.03
CA LEU A 86 9.81 -23.88 25.38
C LEU A 86 8.92 -23.07 26.32
N LEU A 87 8.88 -21.75 26.16
CA LEU A 87 8.01 -20.88 26.96
C LEU A 87 6.56 -20.89 26.50
N SER A 88 6.28 -21.19 25.23
CA SER A 88 4.93 -21.17 24.65
C SER A 88 4.19 -22.52 24.70
N VAL A 89 4.89 -23.60 25.00
CA VAL A 89 4.36 -24.98 24.99
C VAL A 89 3.94 -25.44 26.40
N ASP A 90 2.76 -26.08 26.49
CA ASP A 90 2.36 -26.86 27.67
C ASP A 90 3.10 -28.21 27.69
N PRO A 91 3.75 -28.62 28.81
CA PRO A 91 4.46 -29.89 28.91
C PRO A 91 3.66 -31.16 28.57
N ARG A 92 2.32 -31.08 28.53
CA ARG A 92 1.39 -32.16 28.18
C ARG A 92 1.19 -32.32 26.66
N ILE A 93 1.68 -31.40 25.84
CA ILE A 93 1.55 -31.40 24.37
C ILE A 93 1.81 -32.76 23.71
N LYS A 94 1.07 -33.08 22.64
CA LYS A 94 1.30 -34.30 21.86
C LYS A 94 2.56 -34.15 21.00
N ARG A 95 3.16 -35.28 20.65
CA ARG A 95 4.41 -35.31 19.87
C ARG A 95 4.21 -34.74 18.47
N ASP A 96 3.10 -35.08 17.85
CA ASP A 96 2.76 -34.68 16.47
C ASP A 96 2.47 -33.19 16.35
N ASP A 97 2.08 -32.53 17.44
CA ASP A 97 1.91 -31.08 17.48
C ASP A 97 3.25 -30.37 17.70
N LEU A 98 4.12 -30.93 18.57
CA LEU A 98 5.41 -30.32 18.92
C LEU A 98 6.37 -30.24 17.72
N VAL A 99 6.32 -31.21 16.80
CA VAL A 99 7.20 -31.24 15.61
C VAL A 99 6.94 -30.07 14.65
N GLN A 100 5.77 -29.43 14.74
CA GLN A 100 5.41 -28.30 13.86
C GLN A 100 6.02 -26.97 14.31
N TYR A 101 6.41 -26.85 15.59
CA TYR A 101 6.84 -25.58 16.18
C TYR A 101 8.08 -24.96 15.52
N PRO A 102 9.14 -25.72 15.15
CA PRO A 102 10.26 -25.16 14.40
C PRO A 102 9.83 -24.46 13.11
N ALA A 103 8.92 -25.06 12.35
CA ALA A 103 8.40 -24.46 11.12
C ALA A 103 7.56 -23.20 11.39
N LEU A 104 6.78 -23.19 12.48
CA LEU A 104 5.99 -22.03 12.88
C LEU A 104 6.86 -20.83 13.30
N ILE A 105 7.94 -21.07 14.04
CA ILE A 105 8.92 -20.02 14.39
C ILE A 105 9.57 -19.45 13.13
N GLN A 106 9.95 -20.31 12.18
CA GLN A 106 10.52 -19.88 10.92
C GLN A 106 9.52 -19.03 10.11
N ALA A 107 8.27 -19.47 9.96
CA ALA A 107 7.23 -18.70 9.29
C ALA A 107 6.93 -17.36 9.98
N LYS A 108 7.00 -17.31 11.32
CA LYS A 108 6.89 -16.05 12.08
C LYS A 108 8.03 -15.09 11.72
N ARG A 109 9.28 -15.57 11.64
CA ARG A 109 10.44 -14.74 11.28
C ARG A 109 10.32 -14.17 9.87
N GLU A 110 9.99 -15.02 8.91
CA GLU A 110 9.76 -14.63 7.52
C GLU A 110 8.66 -13.56 7.41
N ARG A 111 7.60 -13.68 8.22
CA ARG A 111 6.55 -12.66 8.27
C ARG A 111 7.06 -11.33 8.84
N ILE A 112 7.83 -11.37 9.93
CA ILE A 112 8.40 -10.15 10.52
C ILE A 112 9.30 -9.46 9.49
N GLU A 113 10.12 -10.23 8.78
CA GLU A 113 11.00 -9.74 7.71
C GLU A 113 10.21 -9.17 6.53
N ALA A 114 9.12 -9.80 6.12
CA ALA A 114 8.26 -9.31 5.06
C ALA A 114 7.60 -7.98 5.43
N VAL A 115 7.08 -7.87 6.66
CA VAL A 115 6.49 -6.62 7.18
C VAL A 115 7.56 -5.53 7.30
N GLU A 116 8.74 -5.85 7.83
CA GLU A 116 9.87 -4.92 7.91
C GLU A 116 10.27 -4.39 6.54
N THR A 117 10.35 -5.28 5.57
CA THR A 117 10.68 -4.96 4.18
C THR A 117 9.61 -4.06 3.55
N GLY A 118 8.31 -4.35 3.76
CA GLY A 118 7.21 -3.51 3.30
C GLY A 118 7.23 -2.11 3.92
N VAL A 119 7.42 -2.02 5.24
CA VAL A 119 7.55 -0.73 5.95
C VAL A 119 8.74 0.07 5.43
N ARG A 120 9.90 -0.58 5.23
CA ARG A 120 11.10 0.06 4.67
C ARG A 120 10.84 0.60 3.27
N PHE A 121 10.14 -0.14 2.40
CA PHE A 121 9.79 0.35 1.07
C PHE A 121 8.83 1.53 1.14
N LYS A 122 7.79 1.46 1.99
CA LYS A 122 6.85 2.56 2.19
C LYS A 122 7.55 3.83 2.68
N VAL A 123 8.40 3.74 3.70
CA VAL A 123 9.16 4.87 4.23
C VAL A 123 10.06 5.47 3.15
N ARG A 124 10.80 4.64 2.40
CA ARG A 124 11.64 5.10 1.29
C ARG A 124 10.86 5.84 0.21
N ASP A 125 9.68 5.34 -0.17
CA ASP A 125 8.84 5.98 -1.17
C ASP A 125 8.32 7.34 -0.66
N LEU A 126 7.92 7.42 0.62
CA LEU A 126 7.50 8.66 1.28
C LEU A 126 8.64 9.68 1.40
N GLU A 127 9.86 9.25 1.73
CA GLU A 127 11.04 10.12 1.78
C GLU A 127 11.39 10.69 0.39
N ARG A 128 11.23 9.89 -0.67
CA ARG A 128 11.42 10.35 -2.04
C ARG A 128 10.36 11.41 -2.42
N GLU A 129 9.10 11.21 -2.05
CA GLU A 129 8.04 12.20 -2.24
C GLU A 129 8.36 13.49 -1.47
N ARG A 130 8.78 13.36 -0.20
CA ARG A 130 9.22 14.50 0.63
C ARG A 130 10.31 15.32 -0.05
N GLY A 131 11.36 14.66 -0.56
CA GLY A 131 12.46 15.36 -1.24
C GLY A 131 12.01 16.17 -2.47
N LYS A 132 11.11 15.63 -3.29
CA LYS A 132 10.54 16.36 -4.44
C LYS A 132 9.71 17.57 -4.02
N LEU A 133 8.93 17.42 -2.95
CA LEU A 133 8.13 18.52 -2.40
C LEU A 133 9.02 19.60 -1.78
N GLU A 134 10.09 19.23 -1.08
CA GLU A 134 11.08 20.16 -0.53
C GLU A 134 11.74 21.00 -1.64
N GLU A 135 12.12 20.37 -2.76
CA GLU A 135 12.66 21.05 -3.94
C GLU A 135 11.63 22.03 -4.53
N THR A 136 10.38 21.59 -4.69
CA THR A 136 9.28 22.42 -5.19
C THR A 136 9.04 23.63 -4.28
N VAL A 137 9.02 23.42 -2.96
CA VAL A 137 8.90 24.49 -1.96
C VAL A 137 10.07 25.47 -2.04
N ALA A 138 11.30 24.99 -2.26
CA ALA A 138 12.46 25.86 -2.44
C ALA A 138 12.33 26.74 -3.69
N ILE A 139 11.87 26.17 -4.81
CA ILE A 139 11.60 26.92 -6.05
C ILE A 139 10.52 27.98 -5.82
N ILE A 140 9.40 27.64 -5.15
CA ILE A 140 8.32 28.60 -4.87
C ILE A 140 8.84 29.76 -4.00
N LYS A 141 9.63 29.47 -2.97
CA LYS A 141 10.23 30.51 -2.12
C LYS A 141 11.15 31.42 -2.91
N LYS A 142 11.97 30.87 -3.81
CA LYS A 142 12.85 31.65 -4.69
C LYS A 142 12.03 32.54 -5.64
N ASN A 143 10.97 32.02 -6.27
CA ASN A 143 10.09 32.81 -7.12
C ASN A 143 9.43 33.95 -6.34
N ARG A 144 8.97 33.70 -5.10
CA ARG A 144 8.45 34.74 -4.23
C ARG A 144 9.48 35.82 -3.90
N GLU A 145 10.74 35.44 -3.64
CA GLU A 145 11.85 36.38 -3.45
C GLU A 145 12.14 37.22 -4.71
N GLU A 146 12.07 36.63 -5.89
CA GLU A 146 12.21 37.36 -7.16
C GLU A 146 11.06 38.35 -7.35
N SER A 147 9.82 37.96 -7.03
CA SER A 147 8.67 38.86 -7.06
C SER A 147 8.76 40.01 -6.04
N LYS A 148 9.50 39.86 -4.91
CA LYS A 148 9.77 40.97 -3.98
C LYS A 148 10.51 42.11 -4.66
N LYS A 149 11.37 41.81 -5.63
CA LYS A 149 12.14 42.82 -6.37
C LYS A 149 11.25 43.62 -7.31
N LEU A 150 10.20 43.01 -7.85
CA LEU A 150 9.23 43.65 -8.74
C LEU A 150 8.18 44.43 -7.94
N LEU A 151 7.77 43.92 -6.77
CA LEU A 151 6.69 44.45 -5.96
C LEU A 151 7.06 44.45 -4.46
N PRO A 152 7.94 45.38 -4.03
CA PRO A 152 8.47 45.38 -2.67
C PRO A 152 7.39 45.58 -1.60
N ASP A 153 6.39 46.43 -1.88
CA ASP A 153 5.27 46.69 -0.95
C ASP A 153 4.34 45.50 -0.74
N LEU A 154 4.15 44.68 -1.78
CA LEU A 154 3.21 43.56 -1.76
C LEU A 154 3.63 42.50 -0.75
N LEU A 155 4.90 42.12 -0.79
CA LEU A 155 5.45 41.03 0.02
C LEU A 155 5.87 41.45 1.41
N GLN A 156 6.01 42.76 1.67
CA GLN A 156 6.25 43.28 3.03
C GLN A 156 4.96 43.43 3.83
N LYS A 157 3.84 43.78 3.18
CA LYS A 157 2.59 44.12 3.87
C LYS A 157 1.58 42.97 3.91
N VAL A 158 1.73 41.96 3.05
CA VAL A 158 0.87 40.76 3.05
C VAL A 158 1.60 39.59 3.72
N GLU A 159 1.38 39.41 5.02
CA GLU A 159 2.03 38.34 5.80
C GLU A 159 1.40 36.95 5.60
N ASN A 160 0.18 36.88 5.08
CA ASN A 160 -0.56 35.62 4.95
C ASN A 160 -0.18 34.86 3.67
N ASP A 161 0.35 33.65 3.82
CA ASP A 161 0.81 32.79 2.72
C ASP A 161 -0.30 32.45 1.71
N GLU A 162 -1.56 32.27 2.14
CA GLU A 162 -2.68 31.96 1.24
C GLU A 162 -3.14 33.17 0.43
N ALA A 163 -3.17 34.35 1.07
CA ALA A 163 -3.47 35.59 0.38
C ALA A 163 -2.38 35.92 -0.64
N LEU A 164 -1.12 35.70 -0.28
CA LEU A 164 -0.01 35.88 -1.19
C LEU A 164 -0.05 34.88 -2.35
N ASP A 165 -0.30 33.59 -2.09
CA ASP A 165 -0.50 32.58 -3.14
C ASP A 165 -1.63 33.00 -4.11
N PHE A 166 -2.73 33.51 -3.57
CA PHE A 166 -3.86 34.00 -4.36
C PHE A 166 -3.45 35.18 -5.25
N LEU A 167 -2.82 36.21 -4.69
CA LEU A 167 -2.40 37.40 -5.44
C LEU A 167 -1.37 37.06 -6.50
N MET A 168 -0.41 36.18 -6.21
CA MET A 168 0.61 35.77 -7.18
C MET A 168 0.02 35.05 -8.40
N ASP A 169 -1.10 34.36 -8.22
CA ASP A 169 -1.83 33.67 -9.30
C ASP A 169 -2.82 34.59 -10.06
N HIS A 170 -3.31 35.66 -9.41
CA HIS A 170 -4.37 36.52 -9.97
C HIS A 170 -3.87 37.88 -10.47
N LEU A 171 -2.67 38.29 -10.10
CA LEU A 171 -2.06 39.54 -10.53
C LEU A 171 -1.02 39.28 -11.61
N GLY A 172 -0.83 40.29 -12.45
CA GLY A 172 0.21 40.37 -13.45
C GLY A 172 0.67 41.82 -13.63
N HIS A 173 1.41 42.07 -14.70
CA HIS A 173 1.97 43.38 -14.98
C HIS A 173 1.74 43.77 -16.44
N ARG A 174 1.31 45.02 -16.66
CA ARG A 174 1.15 45.61 -17.99
C ARG A 174 1.54 47.09 -17.92
N ASN A 175 2.33 47.56 -18.87
CA ASN A 175 2.71 48.98 -19.00
C ASN A 175 3.28 49.62 -17.71
N GLY A 176 4.08 48.89 -16.93
CA GLY A 176 4.65 49.43 -15.68
C GLY A 176 3.70 49.42 -14.49
N GLN A 177 2.48 48.89 -14.63
CA GLN A 177 1.44 48.90 -13.60
C GLN A 177 0.93 47.48 -13.32
N ILE A 178 0.51 47.25 -12.07
CA ILE A 178 -0.12 45.98 -11.68
C ILE A 178 -1.54 45.91 -12.17
N CYS A 179 -1.92 44.75 -12.68
CA CYS A 179 -3.24 44.46 -13.20
C CYS A 179 -3.67 43.05 -12.84
N LEU A 180 -4.95 42.75 -13.04
CA LEU A 180 -5.45 41.39 -12.92
C LEU A 180 -4.97 40.55 -14.10
N ALA A 181 -4.26 39.46 -13.82
CA ALA A 181 -3.99 38.37 -14.76
C ALA A 181 -5.17 37.39 -14.82
N LYS A 182 -5.92 37.25 -13.72
CA LYS A 182 -7.16 36.45 -13.65
C LYS A 182 -8.32 37.26 -13.09
N ARG A 183 -9.51 36.99 -13.63
CA ARG A 183 -10.79 37.48 -13.13
C ARG A 183 -11.01 36.98 -11.70
N LEU A 184 -11.61 37.84 -10.90
CA LEU A 184 -12.04 37.51 -9.55
C LEU A 184 -13.52 37.10 -9.59
N ASP A 185 -14.05 36.60 -8.48
CA ASP A 185 -15.50 36.44 -8.29
C ASP A 185 -16.26 37.67 -8.83
N TYR A 186 -17.29 37.44 -9.66
CA TYR A 186 -17.94 38.51 -10.43
C TYR A 186 -18.43 39.67 -9.54
N ASN A 187 -19.13 39.32 -8.45
CA ASN A 187 -19.66 40.31 -7.51
C ASN A 187 -18.54 41.01 -6.74
N TRP A 188 -17.48 40.29 -6.41
CA TRP A 188 -16.29 40.87 -5.81
C TRP A 188 -15.61 41.89 -6.70
N GLN A 189 -15.33 41.53 -7.95
CA GLN A 189 -14.63 42.40 -8.89
C GLN A 189 -15.43 43.69 -9.12
N ARG A 190 -16.77 43.60 -9.22
CA ARG A 190 -17.65 44.78 -9.28
C ARG A 190 -17.55 45.65 -8.02
N ASN A 191 -17.49 45.04 -6.84
CA ASN A 191 -17.33 45.77 -5.58
C ASN A 191 -15.98 46.48 -5.50
N LEU A 192 -14.90 45.81 -5.90
CA LEU A 192 -13.55 46.40 -5.95
C LEU A 192 -13.49 47.57 -6.93
N LYS A 193 -14.15 47.47 -8.10
CA LYS A 193 -14.32 48.59 -9.04
C LYS A 193 -15.03 49.79 -8.40
N LYS A 194 -16.17 49.55 -7.74
CA LYS A 194 -16.92 50.62 -7.04
C LYS A 194 -16.10 51.32 -5.96
N LYS A 195 -15.19 50.59 -5.31
CA LYS A 195 -14.29 51.14 -4.28
C LYS A 195 -13.05 51.84 -4.85
N GLY A 196 -12.85 51.82 -6.17
CA GLY A 196 -11.64 52.34 -6.80
C GLY A 196 -10.37 51.52 -6.54
N ILE A 197 -10.50 50.31 -5.96
CA ILE A 197 -9.38 49.41 -5.69
C ILE A 197 -8.82 48.83 -6.99
N ILE A 198 -9.69 48.63 -7.99
CA ILE A 198 -9.30 48.28 -9.35
C ILE A 198 -9.98 49.22 -10.35
N ILE A 199 -9.29 49.57 -11.43
CA ILE A 199 -9.76 50.47 -12.46
C ILE A 199 -9.67 49.76 -13.82
N LEU A 200 -10.78 49.71 -14.55
CA LEU A 200 -10.79 49.23 -15.93
C LEU A 200 -10.26 50.33 -16.84
N LYS A 201 -9.26 50.01 -17.65
CA LYS A 201 -8.84 50.83 -18.79
C LYS A 201 -9.01 50.02 -20.07
N GLU A 202 -9.42 50.72 -21.12
CA GLU A 202 -9.53 50.19 -22.47
C GLU A 202 -8.39 50.79 -23.29
N GLU A 203 -7.55 49.92 -23.84
CA GLU A 203 -6.37 50.28 -24.62
C GLU A 203 -6.45 49.58 -25.97
N ASP A 204 -5.99 50.20 -27.05
CA ASP A 204 -5.92 49.52 -28.35
C ASP A 204 -4.82 48.45 -28.31
N ASP A 205 -5.08 47.28 -28.88
CA ASP A 205 -4.10 46.22 -28.99
C ASP A 205 -2.97 46.69 -29.95
N PRO A 206 -1.69 46.65 -29.50
CA PRO A 206 -0.57 47.14 -30.31
C PRO A 206 -0.31 46.29 -31.56
N GLU A 207 -0.80 45.06 -31.61
CA GLU A 207 -0.69 44.16 -32.77
C GLU A 207 -1.96 44.13 -33.62
N ASP A 208 -3.12 44.46 -33.06
CA ASP A 208 -4.41 44.50 -33.76
C ASP A 208 -5.24 45.74 -33.41
N LYS A 209 -5.20 46.75 -34.28
CA LYS A 209 -5.95 48.01 -34.13
C LYS A 209 -7.47 47.87 -34.05
N TRP A 210 -8.03 46.71 -34.34
CA TRP A 210 -9.48 46.45 -34.22
C TRP A 210 -9.85 45.77 -32.90
N LYS A 211 -8.87 45.48 -32.06
CA LYS A 211 -9.04 44.79 -30.78
C LYS A 211 -8.75 45.75 -29.64
N THR A 212 -9.73 45.88 -28.73
CA THR A 212 -9.59 46.69 -27.52
C THR A 212 -9.26 45.80 -26.32
N LEU A 213 -8.13 46.05 -25.68
CA LEU A 213 -7.67 45.39 -24.47
C LEU A 213 -8.32 46.01 -23.23
N ARG A 214 -9.21 45.25 -22.60
CA ARG A 214 -9.85 45.60 -21.32
C ARG A 214 -9.00 45.14 -20.14
N THR A 215 -8.15 46.02 -19.63
CA THR A 215 -7.23 45.72 -18.52
C THR A 215 -7.75 46.28 -17.20
N HIS A 216 -7.86 45.44 -16.17
CA HIS A 216 -8.20 45.89 -14.81
C HIS A 216 -6.91 46.15 -14.03
N TYR A 217 -6.49 47.42 -13.97
CA TYR A 217 -5.34 47.86 -13.18
C TYR A 217 -5.68 47.87 -11.69
N VAL A 218 -4.74 47.44 -10.85
CA VAL A 218 -4.91 47.35 -9.41
C VAL A 218 -4.25 48.56 -8.74
N MET A 219 -5.06 49.36 -8.07
CA MET A 219 -4.63 50.58 -7.37
C MET A 219 -4.18 50.30 -5.95
N ASP A 220 -4.79 49.30 -5.30
CA ASP A 220 -4.48 48.92 -3.93
C ASP A 220 -4.46 47.39 -3.79
N VAL A 221 -3.27 46.81 -3.88
CA VAL A 221 -3.10 45.36 -3.78
C VAL A 221 -3.35 44.86 -2.35
N ILE A 222 -3.05 45.69 -1.34
CA ILE A 222 -3.21 45.34 0.08
C ILE A 222 -4.71 45.20 0.39
N ALA A 223 -5.53 46.12 -0.12
CA ALA A 223 -6.98 46.03 0.03
C ALA A 223 -7.56 44.75 -0.58
N ILE A 224 -7.02 44.26 -1.72
CA ILE A 224 -7.42 42.96 -2.29
C ILE A 224 -7.00 41.82 -1.35
N ALA A 225 -5.77 41.85 -0.82
CA ALA A 225 -5.26 40.83 0.10
C ALA A 225 -6.12 40.69 1.36
N GLU A 226 -6.47 41.81 1.99
CA GLU A 226 -7.31 41.83 3.18
C GLU A 226 -8.74 41.39 2.88
N ASP A 227 -9.32 41.83 1.75
CA ASP A 227 -10.68 41.45 1.38
C ASP A 227 -10.77 39.97 1.00
N TYR A 228 -9.73 39.41 0.38
CA TYR A 228 -9.59 37.98 0.15
C TYR A 228 -9.64 37.19 1.47
N GLN A 229 -8.85 37.60 2.48
CA GLN A 229 -8.85 36.94 3.79
C GLN A 229 -10.22 37.02 4.47
N ARG A 230 -10.87 38.18 4.45
CA ARG A 230 -12.22 38.36 5.01
C ARG A 230 -13.24 37.48 4.30
N ARG A 231 -13.16 37.36 2.97
CA ARG A 231 -14.03 36.49 2.16
C ARG A 231 -13.83 35.02 2.47
N LYS A 232 -12.58 34.55 2.51
CA LYS A 232 -12.24 33.18 2.89
C LYS A 232 -12.80 32.82 4.27
N LYS A 233 -12.64 33.71 5.26
CA LYS A 233 -13.19 33.52 6.61
C LYS A 233 -14.73 33.40 6.62
N ARG A 234 -15.42 34.04 5.68
CA ARG A 234 -16.89 34.00 5.54
C ARG A 234 -17.39 32.92 4.58
N GLY A 235 -16.51 32.12 3.98
CA GLY A 235 -16.88 31.13 2.96
C GLY A 235 -17.37 31.74 1.65
N TYR A 236 -17.02 32.99 1.35
CA TYR A 236 -17.40 33.65 0.11
C TYR A 236 -16.47 33.26 -1.04
N ARG A 237 -17.03 33.28 -2.25
CA ARG A 237 -16.27 33.04 -3.49
C ARG A 237 -15.21 34.13 -3.70
N THR A 238 -14.07 33.71 -4.23
CA THR A 238 -12.91 34.56 -4.53
C THR A 238 -12.48 34.44 -5.98
N GLU A 239 -12.60 33.25 -6.56
CA GLU A 239 -12.22 32.94 -7.93
C GLU A 239 -13.41 33.15 -8.88
N TYR A 240 -13.11 33.48 -10.13
CA TYR A 240 -14.11 33.62 -11.18
C TYR A 240 -14.70 32.26 -11.55
N ASP A 241 -16.01 32.23 -11.69
CA ASP A 241 -16.77 31.05 -12.08
C ASP A 241 -17.90 31.52 -13.00
N TYR A 242 -17.79 31.15 -14.28
CA TYR A 242 -18.71 31.56 -15.33
C TYR A 242 -20.17 31.17 -15.00
N GLU A 243 -20.38 29.98 -14.42
CA GLU A 243 -21.72 29.47 -14.10
C GLU A 243 -22.42 30.30 -13.02
N HIS A 244 -21.67 31.10 -12.28
CA HIS A 244 -22.17 31.89 -11.16
C HIS A 244 -22.22 33.39 -11.44
N VAL A 245 -22.00 33.77 -12.70
CA VAL A 245 -22.31 35.11 -13.18
C VAL A 245 -23.84 35.23 -13.29
N PRO A 246 -24.46 36.29 -12.71
CA PRO A 246 -25.89 36.50 -12.83
C PRO A 246 -26.33 36.54 -14.30
N GLN A 247 -27.28 35.69 -14.68
CA GLN A 247 -27.90 35.72 -16.00
C GLN A 247 -29.07 36.71 -15.97
N ASN A 248 -28.86 37.89 -16.55
CA ASN A 248 -29.89 38.88 -16.80
C ASN A 248 -29.78 39.37 -18.25
N ASP A 249 -30.90 39.80 -18.84
CA ASP A 249 -31.03 40.14 -20.28
C ASP A 249 -30.02 41.17 -20.79
N TRP A 250 -29.42 41.97 -19.90
CA TRP A 250 -28.42 42.99 -20.22
C TRP A 250 -26.96 42.51 -20.18
N VAL A 251 -26.71 41.30 -19.69
CA VAL A 251 -25.35 40.75 -19.44
C VAL A 251 -25.01 39.60 -20.42
N TYR A 252 -25.98 39.10 -21.18
CA TYR A 252 -25.88 37.83 -21.91
C TYR A 252 -24.85 37.80 -23.06
N TRP A 253 -24.43 38.94 -23.59
CA TRP A 253 -23.66 39.00 -24.84
C TRP A 253 -22.14 39.21 -24.67
N ASP A 254 -21.62 39.39 -23.45
CA ASP A 254 -20.21 39.79 -23.24
C ASP A 254 -19.58 39.22 -21.95
N ILE A 255 -20.03 38.04 -21.49
CA ILE A 255 -19.46 37.35 -20.33
C ILE A 255 -18.34 36.41 -20.82
N PRO A 256 -17.07 36.63 -20.43
CA PRO A 256 -15.98 35.73 -20.82
C PRO A 256 -16.09 34.40 -20.09
N GLU A 257 -15.98 33.28 -20.80
CA GLU A 257 -15.91 31.94 -20.17
C GLU A 257 -14.59 31.77 -19.41
N GLU A 258 -13.51 32.32 -19.95
CA GLU A 258 -12.17 32.19 -19.41
C GLU A 258 -11.94 33.10 -18.20
N ALA A 259 -11.25 32.59 -17.18
CA ALA A 259 -10.81 33.42 -16.05
C ALA A 259 -9.60 34.31 -16.41
N GLU A 260 -8.77 33.94 -17.38
CA GLU A 260 -7.50 34.61 -17.67
C GLU A 260 -7.71 35.86 -18.56
N TYR A 261 -6.98 36.94 -18.27
CA TYR A 261 -6.93 38.10 -19.17
C TYR A 261 -5.87 37.89 -20.24
N TRP A 262 -6.26 38.15 -21.48
CA TRP A 262 -5.38 37.94 -22.63
C TRP A 262 -4.11 38.81 -22.56
N GLY A 263 -2.96 38.16 -22.77
CA GLY A 263 -1.65 38.81 -22.82
C GLY A 263 -1.16 39.37 -21.48
N ILE A 264 -1.64 38.83 -20.35
CA ILE A 264 -1.18 39.19 -19.01
C ILE A 264 -0.74 37.92 -18.29
N ASP A 265 0.57 37.74 -18.15
CA ASP A 265 1.12 36.63 -17.38
C ASP A 265 0.94 36.87 -15.87
N SER A 266 0.61 35.81 -15.14
CA SER A 266 0.57 35.85 -13.68
C SER A 266 1.96 36.08 -13.10
N LEU A 267 2.04 36.74 -11.95
CA LEU A 267 3.30 36.95 -11.22
C LEU A 267 3.97 35.63 -10.80
N SER A 268 3.20 34.55 -10.65
CA SER A 268 3.72 33.19 -10.55
C SER A 268 3.94 32.56 -11.92
N LYS A 269 5.15 32.03 -12.17
CA LYS A 269 5.43 31.13 -13.31
C LYS A 269 4.95 29.69 -13.09
N LEU A 270 4.57 29.34 -11.86
CA LEU A 270 4.06 28.04 -11.47
C LEU A 270 2.54 28.15 -11.34
N LYS A 271 1.82 28.00 -12.46
CA LYS A 271 0.35 28.01 -12.46
C LYS A 271 -0.16 26.88 -11.53
N GLY A 272 -0.97 27.24 -10.53
CA GLY A 272 -1.71 26.29 -9.70
C GLY A 272 -0.98 25.65 -8.51
N ILE A 273 0.34 25.77 -8.38
CA ILE A 273 1.09 25.20 -7.24
C ILE A 273 1.16 26.23 -6.10
N LYS A 274 0.47 25.94 -4.98
CA LYS A 274 0.37 26.85 -3.83
C LYS A 274 1.32 26.42 -2.71
N LEU A 275 2.15 27.34 -2.19
CA LEU A 275 3.10 27.03 -1.11
C LEU A 275 2.40 26.41 0.11
N THR A 276 1.20 26.88 0.40
CA THR A 276 0.41 26.42 1.53
C THR A 276 0.00 24.95 1.38
N GLN A 277 -0.33 24.51 0.16
CA GLN A 277 -0.69 23.12 -0.13
C GLN A 277 0.53 22.20 0.00
N GLU A 278 1.67 22.60 -0.56
CA GLU A 278 2.92 21.83 -0.50
C GLU A 278 3.42 21.66 0.95
N LYS A 279 3.40 22.74 1.75
CA LYS A 279 3.73 22.70 3.18
C LYS A 279 2.79 21.77 3.96
N LYS A 280 1.51 21.72 3.60
CA LYS A 280 0.54 20.83 4.24
C LYS A 280 0.85 19.38 3.91
N ARG A 281 1.12 19.05 2.64
CA ARG A 281 1.48 17.70 2.21
C ARG A 281 2.77 17.21 2.87
N LEU A 282 3.79 18.08 3.02
CA LEU A 282 5.01 17.75 3.75
C LEU A 282 4.73 17.28 5.19
N LYS A 283 3.88 18.02 5.92
CA LYS A 283 3.47 17.63 7.29
C LYS A 283 2.68 16.32 7.35
N GLU A 284 1.89 16.03 6.31
CA GLU A 284 1.15 14.76 6.21
C GLU A 284 2.11 13.59 5.99
N ILE A 285 3.08 13.74 5.08
CA ILE A 285 4.10 12.72 4.81
C ILE A 285 4.95 12.43 6.06
N GLU A 286 5.38 13.46 6.80
CA GLU A 286 6.11 13.28 8.06
C GLU A 286 5.32 12.42 9.07
N LYS A 287 4.01 12.68 9.19
CA LYS A 287 3.12 11.88 10.05
C LYS A 287 2.96 10.45 9.53
N GLU A 288 2.83 10.25 8.23
CA GLU A 288 2.72 8.92 7.61
C GLU A 288 3.98 8.07 7.85
N ILE A 289 5.17 8.68 7.76
CA ILE A 289 6.45 8.02 8.09
C ILE A 289 6.47 7.62 9.56
N GLN A 290 6.17 8.56 10.47
CA GLN A 290 6.17 8.29 11.91
C GLN A 290 5.21 7.15 12.28
N GLN A 291 3.99 7.18 11.72
CA GLN A 291 2.99 6.14 11.95
C GLN A 291 3.43 4.76 11.43
N ALA A 292 4.09 4.70 10.27
CA ALA A 292 4.61 3.45 9.73
C ALA A 292 5.69 2.84 10.65
N GLU A 293 6.62 3.66 11.14
CA GLU A 293 7.69 3.23 12.05
C GLU A 293 7.17 2.81 13.43
N GLU A 294 6.24 3.58 14.01
CA GLU A 294 5.60 3.26 15.29
C GLU A 294 4.76 1.99 15.19
N GLY A 295 3.99 1.86 14.09
CA GLY A 295 3.24 0.65 13.76
C GLY A 295 4.14 -0.58 13.73
N PHE A 296 5.31 -0.49 13.07
CA PHE A 296 6.29 -1.56 13.02
C PHE A 296 6.90 -1.89 14.39
N LYS A 297 7.29 -0.87 15.17
CA LYS A 297 7.80 -1.06 16.55
C LYS A 297 6.77 -1.78 17.43
N SER A 298 5.49 -1.44 17.28
CA SER A 298 4.40 -2.11 18.00
C SER A 298 4.23 -3.57 17.55
N PHE A 299 4.35 -3.84 16.25
CA PHE A 299 4.25 -5.17 15.67
C PHE A 299 5.37 -6.10 16.17
N ARG A 300 6.62 -5.60 16.20
CA ARG A 300 7.79 -6.35 16.70
C ARG A 300 7.71 -6.70 18.19
N LYS A 301 7.06 -5.86 19.00
CA LYS A 301 6.89 -6.09 20.45
C LYS A 301 5.79 -7.10 20.79
N ARG A 302 4.93 -7.47 19.84
CA ARG A 302 3.89 -8.48 20.08
C ARG A 302 4.56 -9.84 20.25
N ARG A 303 4.40 -10.43 21.43
CA ARG A 303 4.79 -11.83 21.66
C ARG A 303 3.87 -12.73 20.82
N PRO A 304 4.35 -13.88 20.32
CA PRO A 304 3.45 -14.91 19.86
C PRO A 304 2.63 -15.39 21.06
N GLU A 305 1.32 -15.19 20.99
CA GLU A 305 0.41 -15.86 21.89
C GLU A 305 0.33 -17.35 21.52
N SER A 306 -0.11 -18.16 22.49
CA SER A 306 -0.05 -19.63 22.52
C SER A 306 -0.33 -20.33 21.19
N PHE A 307 0.18 -21.55 21.01
CA PHE A 307 -0.03 -22.36 19.79
C PHE A 307 -1.48 -22.50 19.35
N SER A 308 -2.44 -22.58 20.29
CA SER A 308 -3.88 -22.57 19.97
C SER A 308 -4.29 -21.27 19.26
N GLU A 309 -3.76 -20.14 19.68
CA GLU A 309 -4.01 -18.83 19.09
C GLU A 309 -3.20 -18.62 17.80
N SER A 310 -2.00 -19.19 17.69
CA SER A 310 -1.24 -19.23 16.43
C SER A 310 -1.89 -20.12 15.37
N LEU A 311 -2.54 -21.23 15.76
CA LEU A 311 -3.35 -22.08 14.87
C LEU A 311 -4.65 -21.38 14.47
N HIS A 312 -5.34 -20.76 15.43
CA HIS A 312 -6.50 -19.90 15.16
C HIS A 312 -6.12 -18.73 14.27
N ARG A 313 -4.93 -18.16 14.44
CA ARG A 313 -4.43 -17.10 13.58
C ARG A 313 -4.00 -17.59 12.22
N SER A 314 -3.36 -18.75 12.07
CA SER A 314 -3.12 -19.34 10.75
C SER A 314 -4.46 -19.58 10.03
N ASN A 315 -5.49 -19.97 10.76
CA ASN A 315 -6.86 -20.07 10.24
C ASN A 315 -7.53 -18.70 10.04
N GLN A 316 -7.23 -17.67 10.84
CA GLN A 316 -7.70 -16.29 10.64
C GLN A 316 -6.95 -15.58 9.51
N PHE A 317 -5.70 -15.96 9.24
CA PHE A 317 -4.91 -15.46 8.12
C PHE A 317 -5.31 -16.19 6.86
N ALA A 318 -5.63 -17.48 6.93
CA ALA A 318 -6.39 -18.12 5.86
C ALA A 318 -7.74 -17.41 5.65
N SER A 319 -8.47 -17.04 6.71
CA SER A 319 -9.73 -16.30 6.54
C SER A 319 -9.55 -14.86 6.04
N PHE A 320 -8.48 -14.17 6.43
CA PHE A 320 -8.15 -12.82 5.98
C PHE A 320 -7.64 -12.81 4.55
N ASP A 321 -6.78 -13.76 4.19
CA ASP A 321 -6.34 -13.99 2.82
C ASP A 321 -7.55 -14.39 1.97
N MET A 322 -8.46 -15.23 2.46
CA MET A 322 -9.73 -15.54 1.77
C MET A 322 -10.64 -14.30 1.61
N GLU A 323 -10.75 -13.45 2.63
CA GLU A 323 -11.54 -12.22 2.56
C GLU A 323 -10.95 -11.24 1.55
N LYS A 324 -9.62 -11.03 1.62
CA LYS A 324 -8.88 -10.18 0.69
C LYS A 324 -8.92 -10.75 -0.73
N HIS A 325 -8.79 -12.06 -0.90
CA HIS A 325 -8.93 -12.76 -2.17
C HIS A 325 -10.33 -12.54 -2.76
N GLY A 326 -11.37 -12.70 -1.94
CA GLY A 326 -12.75 -12.40 -2.35
C GLY A 326 -12.95 -10.93 -2.75
N GLN A 327 -12.30 -9.98 -2.06
CA GLN A 327 -12.30 -8.57 -2.44
C GLN A 327 -11.60 -8.34 -3.79
N LEU A 328 -10.43 -8.95 -4.02
CA LEU A 328 -9.72 -8.88 -5.30
C LEU A 328 -10.55 -9.48 -6.45
N GLN A 329 -11.20 -10.63 -6.21
CA GLN A 329 -12.11 -11.26 -7.18
C GLN A 329 -13.29 -10.34 -7.51
N ALA A 330 -13.89 -9.69 -6.51
CA ALA A 330 -14.98 -8.73 -6.72
C ALA A 330 -14.53 -7.50 -7.54
N LEU A 331 -13.32 -7.00 -7.27
CA LEU A 331 -12.72 -5.92 -8.07
C LEU A 331 -12.43 -6.38 -9.50
N GLY A 332 -11.91 -7.59 -9.69
CA GLY A 332 -11.63 -8.20 -10.99
C GLY A 332 -12.89 -8.39 -11.83
N LEU A 333 -13.96 -8.94 -11.23
CA LEU A 333 -15.28 -9.04 -11.84
C LEU A 333 -15.76 -7.69 -12.36
N LYS A 334 -15.75 -6.67 -11.49
CA LYS A 334 -16.19 -5.32 -11.83
C LYS A 334 -15.34 -4.72 -12.95
N TRP A 335 -14.03 -4.92 -12.90
CA TRP A 335 -13.11 -4.39 -13.90
C TRP A 335 -13.34 -5.01 -15.28
N LEU A 336 -13.42 -6.34 -15.37
CA LEU A 336 -13.69 -7.02 -16.64
C LEU A 336 -15.09 -6.71 -17.19
N TYR A 337 -16.10 -6.68 -16.32
CA TYR A 337 -17.46 -6.30 -16.72
C TYR A 337 -17.50 -4.90 -17.34
N ASN A 338 -16.82 -3.93 -16.72
CA ASN A 338 -16.72 -2.56 -17.24
C ASN A 338 -15.93 -2.47 -18.56
N LYS A 339 -15.13 -3.49 -18.90
CA LYS A 339 -14.44 -3.62 -20.19
C LYS A 339 -15.29 -4.30 -21.26
N GLY A 340 -16.53 -4.72 -20.94
CA GLY A 340 -17.47 -5.32 -21.89
C GLY A 340 -17.46 -6.85 -21.92
N TYR A 341 -16.84 -7.51 -20.94
CA TYR A 341 -16.81 -8.97 -20.84
C TYR A 341 -18.05 -9.51 -20.09
N MET A 342 -18.51 -10.69 -20.49
CA MET A 342 -19.33 -11.55 -19.63
C MET A 342 -18.41 -12.28 -18.65
N VAL A 343 -18.65 -12.15 -17.35
CA VAL A 343 -17.66 -12.51 -16.32
C VAL A 343 -18.21 -13.46 -15.28
N THR A 344 -17.38 -14.37 -14.78
CA THR A 344 -17.67 -15.25 -13.64
C THR A 344 -16.42 -15.43 -12.77
N THR A 345 -16.59 -16.07 -11.61
CA THR A 345 -15.49 -16.39 -10.68
C THR A 345 -15.46 -17.88 -10.38
N GLU A 346 -14.31 -18.39 -9.96
CA GLU A 346 -14.14 -19.77 -9.48
C GLU A 346 -14.54 -20.81 -10.55
N LEU A 347 -14.26 -20.52 -11.83
CA LEU A 347 -14.58 -21.43 -12.93
C LEU A 347 -13.52 -22.53 -13.01
N THR A 348 -13.96 -23.78 -13.03
CA THR A 348 -13.07 -24.92 -13.29
C THR A 348 -12.90 -25.13 -14.79
N LEU A 349 -11.67 -24.98 -15.27
CA LEU A 349 -11.22 -25.29 -16.63
C LEU A 349 -10.85 -26.77 -16.77
N PRO A 350 -10.63 -27.26 -18.01
CA PRO A 350 -10.07 -28.59 -18.23
C PRO A 350 -8.72 -28.77 -17.48
N ASP A 351 -8.39 -30.01 -17.12
CA ASP A 351 -7.29 -30.39 -16.24
C ASP A 351 -7.43 -30.02 -14.74
N ASN A 352 -8.67 -29.81 -14.25
CA ASN A 352 -8.98 -29.44 -12.85
C ASN A 352 -8.27 -28.16 -12.36
N LEU A 353 -8.04 -27.23 -13.29
CA LEU A 353 -7.55 -25.91 -12.97
C LEU A 353 -8.73 -24.99 -12.64
N ARG A 354 -8.62 -24.14 -11.63
CA ARG A 354 -9.72 -23.27 -11.22
C ARG A 354 -9.26 -21.82 -11.26
N CYS A 355 -9.82 -21.05 -12.18
CA CYS A 355 -9.51 -19.64 -12.32
C CYS A 355 -10.29 -18.81 -11.30
N ASP A 356 -9.63 -17.81 -10.75
CA ASP A 356 -10.25 -16.89 -9.80
C ASP A 356 -11.33 -16.03 -10.46
N VAL A 357 -10.97 -15.31 -11.53
CA VAL A 357 -11.89 -14.52 -12.35
C VAL A 357 -11.64 -14.82 -13.82
N ILE A 358 -12.70 -14.99 -14.59
CA ILE A 358 -12.61 -15.22 -16.02
C ILE A 358 -13.73 -14.47 -16.73
N GLY A 359 -13.44 -13.94 -17.91
CA GLY A 359 -14.43 -13.33 -18.78
C GLY A 359 -14.26 -13.68 -20.24
N VAL A 360 -15.36 -13.59 -20.99
CA VAL A 360 -15.41 -13.70 -22.44
C VAL A 360 -16.05 -12.45 -23.03
N ASP A 361 -15.44 -11.85 -24.05
CA ASP A 361 -16.01 -10.69 -24.73
C ASP A 361 -16.93 -11.07 -25.91
N LYS A 362 -17.45 -10.06 -26.61
CA LYS A 362 -18.33 -10.26 -27.78
C LYS A 362 -17.66 -10.94 -28.98
N GLU A 363 -16.32 -10.94 -29.03
CA GLU A 363 -15.51 -11.53 -30.09
C GLU A 363 -15.04 -12.95 -29.71
N GLY A 364 -15.42 -13.44 -28.52
CA GLY A 364 -15.02 -14.74 -28.01
C GLY A 364 -13.64 -14.75 -27.37
N LYS A 365 -13.01 -13.58 -27.16
CA LYS A 365 -11.70 -13.48 -26.52
C LYS A 365 -11.83 -13.73 -25.02
N ILE A 366 -10.98 -14.61 -24.51
CA ILE A 366 -10.99 -15.04 -23.11
C ILE A 366 -9.94 -14.26 -22.32
N CYS A 367 -10.34 -13.68 -21.20
CA CYS A 367 -9.45 -13.02 -20.25
C CYS A 367 -9.51 -13.73 -18.89
N ILE A 368 -8.36 -14.14 -18.37
CA ILE A 368 -8.23 -14.69 -17.01
C ILE A 368 -7.55 -13.67 -16.11
N LEU A 369 -8.14 -13.42 -14.94
CA LEU A 369 -7.49 -12.70 -13.85
C LEU A 369 -7.26 -13.64 -12.67
N GLU A 370 -6.01 -13.77 -12.27
CA GLU A 370 -5.59 -14.55 -11.12
C GLU A 370 -5.28 -13.63 -9.94
N CYS A 371 -6.04 -13.75 -8.86
CA CYS A 371 -5.94 -12.88 -7.70
C CYS A 371 -4.90 -13.43 -6.73
N LYS A 372 -3.99 -12.60 -6.24
CA LYS A 372 -3.00 -13.03 -5.23
C LYS A 372 -3.12 -12.15 -3.99
N ALA A 373 -3.60 -12.75 -2.89
CA ALA A 373 -3.82 -12.02 -1.64
C ALA A 373 -2.50 -11.78 -0.86
N SER A 374 -1.53 -12.68 -1.04
CA SER A 374 -0.24 -12.67 -0.33
C SER A 374 0.90 -13.23 -1.19
N TYR A 375 2.14 -13.00 -0.73
CA TYR A 375 3.33 -13.56 -1.38
C TYR A 375 3.35 -15.09 -1.36
N GLN A 376 2.87 -15.71 -0.28
CA GLN A 376 2.80 -17.17 -0.17
C GLN A 376 1.78 -17.78 -1.14
N ASP A 377 0.68 -17.06 -1.40
CA ASP A 377 -0.33 -17.45 -2.39
C ASP A 377 0.27 -17.45 -3.81
N TYR A 378 1.08 -16.43 -4.12
CA TYR A 378 1.83 -16.39 -5.38
C TYR A 378 2.86 -17.54 -5.50
N THR A 379 3.72 -17.74 -4.50
CA THR A 379 4.81 -18.73 -4.61
C THR A 379 4.34 -20.18 -4.60
N LYS A 380 3.17 -20.47 -4.02
CA LYS A 380 2.58 -21.81 -4.04
C LYS A 380 1.87 -22.14 -5.34
N ASP A 381 1.48 -21.13 -6.13
CA ASP A 381 0.83 -21.34 -7.41
C ASP A 381 1.85 -21.68 -8.49
N GLU A 382 2.48 -22.85 -8.38
CA GLU A 382 3.46 -23.34 -9.36
C GLU A 382 2.83 -23.72 -10.71
N LYS A 383 1.49 -23.63 -10.82
CA LYS A 383 0.73 -24.15 -11.97
C LYS A 383 0.12 -23.05 -12.83
N TRP A 384 0.27 -21.79 -12.46
CA TRP A 384 -0.40 -20.67 -13.11
C TRP A 384 -0.15 -20.60 -14.63
N GLN A 385 1.04 -21.00 -15.09
CA GLN A 385 1.39 -21.01 -16.51
C GLN A 385 0.48 -21.91 -17.34
N ARG A 386 -0.14 -22.92 -16.72
CA ARG A 386 -1.07 -23.83 -17.38
C ARG A 386 -2.40 -23.15 -17.75
N TYR A 387 -2.71 -22.00 -17.16
CA TYR A 387 -3.86 -21.19 -17.54
C TYR A 387 -3.67 -20.50 -18.90
N LEU A 388 -2.41 -20.23 -19.30
CA LEU A 388 -2.12 -19.39 -20.48
C LEU A 388 -2.66 -19.97 -21.80
N LYS A 389 -2.80 -21.29 -21.90
CA LYS A 389 -3.40 -21.92 -23.09
C LYS A 389 -4.92 -21.70 -23.19
N TYR A 390 -5.59 -21.28 -22.12
CA TYR A 390 -7.06 -21.11 -22.09
C TYR A 390 -7.49 -19.64 -22.20
N CYS A 391 -6.57 -18.70 -22.41
CA CYS A 391 -6.90 -17.28 -22.49
C CYS A 391 -6.08 -16.53 -23.54
N ASP A 392 -6.70 -15.54 -24.17
CA ASP A 392 -6.04 -14.58 -25.04
C ASP A 392 -5.29 -13.51 -24.24
N SER A 393 -5.71 -13.27 -22.99
CA SER A 393 -5.03 -12.36 -22.07
C SER A 393 -5.10 -12.86 -20.63
N TYR A 394 -3.98 -12.71 -19.92
CA TYR A 394 -3.83 -13.15 -18.53
C TYR A 394 -3.29 -12.01 -17.68
N TYR A 395 -3.91 -11.79 -16.52
CA TYR A 395 -3.46 -10.79 -15.57
C TYR A 395 -3.31 -11.38 -14.17
N PHE A 396 -2.25 -10.98 -13.46
CA PHE A 396 -2.25 -11.06 -12.01
C PHE A 396 -2.94 -9.82 -11.41
N VAL A 397 -3.75 -10.04 -10.36
CA VAL A 397 -4.40 -8.97 -9.60
C VAL A 397 -3.87 -9.00 -8.17
N ALA A 398 -3.19 -7.94 -7.75
CA ALA A 398 -2.62 -7.85 -6.41
C ALA A 398 -2.38 -6.41 -5.97
N GLU A 399 -2.07 -6.20 -4.69
CA GLU A 399 -1.60 -4.91 -4.18
C GLU A 399 -0.20 -4.56 -4.69
N LYS A 400 0.13 -3.26 -4.71
CA LYS A 400 1.39 -2.70 -5.24
C LYS A 400 2.63 -3.46 -4.78
N ASP A 401 2.73 -3.75 -3.48
CA ASP A 401 3.93 -4.37 -2.90
C ASP A 401 4.12 -5.82 -3.36
N LEU A 402 3.03 -6.52 -3.71
CA LEU A 402 3.08 -7.88 -4.22
C LEU A 402 3.41 -7.91 -5.72
N LEU A 403 2.86 -6.97 -6.50
CA LEU A 403 3.17 -6.85 -7.92
C LEU A 403 4.66 -6.63 -8.20
N HIS A 404 5.36 -5.93 -7.30
CA HIS A 404 6.81 -5.75 -7.39
C HIS A 404 7.58 -7.07 -7.49
N TRP A 405 7.10 -8.15 -6.88
CA TRP A 405 7.71 -9.47 -7.00
C TRP A 405 7.46 -10.09 -8.38
N MET A 406 6.24 -10.00 -8.90
CA MET A 406 5.87 -10.48 -10.24
C MET A 406 6.59 -9.70 -11.35
N GLN A 407 6.83 -8.40 -11.16
CA GLN A 407 7.61 -7.59 -12.10
C GLN A 407 9.06 -8.08 -12.24
N LYS A 408 9.62 -8.69 -11.20
CA LYS A 408 10.98 -9.24 -11.19
C LYS A 408 11.05 -10.70 -11.64
N ASP A 409 9.92 -11.37 -11.71
CA ASP A 409 9.85 -12.75 -12.17
C ASP A 409 9.87 -12.79 -13.70
N SER A 410 10.92 -13.38 -14.27
CA SER A 410 11.07 -13.51 -15.72
C SER A 410 9.95 -14.34 -16.35
N GLN A 411 9.33 -15.25 -15.59
CA GLN A 411 8.21 -16.06 -16.07
C GLN A 411 6.95 -15.20 -16.28
N CYS A 412 6.87 -14.05 -15.63
CA CYS A 412 5.73 -13.15 -15.73
C CYS A 412 5.87 -12.13 -16.87
N GLU A 413 6.90 -12.18 -17.73
CA GLU A 413 7.19 -11.08 -18.67
C GLU A 413 6.03 -10.76 -19.64
N ASN A 414 5.25 -11.76 -20.04
CA ASN A 414 4.19 -11.63 -21.04
C ASN A 414 2.79 -11.40 -20.45
N VAL A 415 2.63 -11.56 -19.13
CA VAL A 415 1.34 -11.37 -18.46
C VAL A 415 1.13 -9.94 -18.00
N GLY A 416 -0.13 -9.50 -17.97
CA GLY A 416 -0.50 -8.21 -17.42
C GLY A 416 -0.50 -8.20 -15.90
N LEU A 417 -0.38 -7.01 -15.32
CA LEU A 417 -0.40 -6.77 -13.88
C LEU A 417 -1.44 -5.70 -13.57
N LEU A 418 -2.43 -6.05 -12.77
CA LEU A 418 -3.47 -5.16 -12.28
C LEU A 418 -3.24 -4.86 -10.81
N LYS A 419 -3.03 -3.59 -10.51
CA LYS A 419 -2.81 -3.07 -9.17
C LYS A 419 -4.14 -2.78 -8.50
N ALA A 420 -4.37 -3.46 -7.38
CA ALA A 420 -5.56 -3.28 -6.58
C ALA A 420 -5.46 -2.03 -5.69
N HIS A 421 -6.52 -1.22 -5.74
CA HIS A 421 -6.82 -0.15 -4.79
C HIS A 421 -8.11 -0.49 -4.03
N SER A 422 -8.48 0.33 -3.04
CA SER A 422 -9.66 0.07 -2.19
C SER A 422 -10.99 -0.06 -2.94
N LYS A 423 -11.12 0.48 -4.17
CA LYS A 423 -12.39 0.51 -4.93
C LYS A 423 -12.26 0.22 -6.42
N HIS A 424 -11.06 0.05 -6.95
CA HIS A 424 -10.81 -0.15 -8.37
C HIS A 424 -9.48 -0.87 -8.63
N LEU A 425 -9.31 -1.34 -9.87
CA LEU A 425 -8.04 -1.86 -10.38
C LEU A 425 -7.43 -0.85 -11.37
N GLU A 426 -6.12 -0.66 -11.25
CA GLU A 426 -5.29 0.15 -12.14
C GLU A 426 -4.37 -0.77 -12.94
N ILE A 427 -4.18 -0.52 -14.24
CA ILE A 427 -3.22 -1.28 -15.05
C ILE A 427 -1.82 -0.79 -14.68
N ASP A 428 -1.03 -1.66 -14.06
CA ASP A 428 0.38 -1.42 -13.75
C ASP A 428 1.28 -1.84 -14.92
N ARG A 429 0.94 -2.97 -15.56
CA ARG A 429 1.55 -3.43 -16.80
C ARG A 429 0.49 -4.09 -17.69
N GLU A 430 0.45 -3.70 -18.96
CA GLU A 430 -0.47 -4.33 -19.92
C GLU A 430 -0.01 -5.75 -20.27
N CYS A 431 -0.96 -6.65 -20.58
CA CYS A 431 -0.64 -7.98 -21.08
C CYS A 431 -0.06 -7.87 -22.50
N LYS A 432 1.06 -8.56 -22.76
CA LYS A 432 1.61 -8.64 -24.12
C LYS A 432 0.77 -9.62 -24.95
N PRO A 433 0.75 -9.49 -26.29
CA PRO A 433 0.04 -10.44 -27.15
C PRO A 433 0.49 -11.89 -26.87
N MET A 434 -0.48 -12.77 -26.64
CA MET A 434 -0.27 -14.21 -26.42
C MET A 434 -0.86 -15.02 -27.58
N SER A 435 -0.66 -16.34 -27.55
CA SER A 435 -1.40 -17.26 -28.42
C SER A 435 -2.90 -17.19 -28.12
N GLU A 436 -3.73 -17.42 -29.13
CA GLU A 436 -5.19 -17.50 -28.94
C GLU A 436 -5.57 -18.63 -27.98
N ALA A 437 -6.67 -18.45 -27.25
CA ALA A 437 -7.16 -19.45 -26.32
C ALA A 437 -7.52 -20.76 -27.03
N GLU A 438 -6.90 -21.86 -26.61
CA GLU A 438 -7.36 -23.20 -26.92
C GLU A 438 -8.76 -23.39 -26.34
N GLN A 439 -9.66 -24.02 -27.10
CA GLN A 439 -11.01 -24.37 -26.63
C GLN A 439 -11.82 -23.15 -26.15
N SER A 440 -11.69 -22.01 -26.85
CA SER A 440 -12.41 -20.77 -26.54
C SER A 440 -13.93 -20.95 -26.51
N GLU A 441 -14.50 -21.71 -27.45
CA GLU A 441 -15.94 -22.01 -27.50
C GLU A 441 -16.40 -22.81 -26.28
N ASP A 442 -15.68 -23.86 -25.89
CA ASP A 442 -16.00 -24.68 -24.71
C ASP A 442 -15.88 -23.85 -23.43
N THR A 443 -14.85 -23.00 -23.35
CA THR A 443 -14.64 -22.09 -22.21
C THR A 443 -15.77 -21.07 -22.10
N ALA A 444 -16.18 -20.46 -23.21
CA ALA A 444 -17.31 -19.54 -23.27
C ALA A 444 -18.63 -20.22 -22.87
N PHE A 445 -18.87 -21.45 -23.36
CA PHE A 445 -20.02 -22.24 -22.96
C PHE A 445 -20.02 -22.52 -21.44
N ASN A 446 -18.88 -22.88 -20.86
CA ASN A 446 -18.75 -23.15 -19.44
C ASN A 446 -18.97 -21.90 -18.57
N ILE A 447 -18.49 -20.72 -19.01
CA ILE A 447 -18.81 -19.43 -18.38
C ILE A 447 -20.33 -19.22 -18.37
N GLY A 448 -20.99 -19.35 -19.53
CA GLY A 448 -22.43 -19.19 -19.66
C GLY A 448 -23.23 -20.17 -18.80
N ARG A 449 -22.81 -21.44 -18.77
CA ARG A 449 -23.41 -22.49 -17.93
C ARG A 449 -23.28 -22.19 -16.44
N GLN A 450 -22.12 -21.73 -15.99
CA GLN A 450 -21.91 -21.36 -14.58
C GLN A 450 -22.79 -20.16 -14.20
N LEU A 451 -22.86 -19.13 -15.05
CA LEU A 451 -23.71 -17.97 -14.82
C LEU A 451 -25.19 -18.33 -14.77
N SER A 452 -25.66 -19.16 -15.70
CA SER A 452 -27.04 -19.67 -15.71
C SER A 452 -27.35 -20.44 -14.42
N ARG A 453 -26.42 -21.27 -13.95
CA ARG A 453 -26.54 -21.99 -12.67
C ARG A 453 -26.61 -21.02 -11.48
N ARG A 454 -25.72 -20.02 -11.40
CA ARG A 454 -25.74 -19.02 -10.32
C ARG A 454 -27.05 -18.25 -10.29
N PHE A 455 -27.54 -17.82 -11.45
CA PHE A 455 -28.81 -17.12 -11.58
C PHE A 455 -30.01 -17.98 -11.18
N SER A 456 -30.02 -19.25 -11.59
CA SER A 456 -31.15 -20.16 -11.35
C SER A 456 -31.21 -20.70 -9.92
N PHE A 457 -30.05 -20.88 -9.26
CA PHE A 457 -29.95 -21.58 -7.98
C PHE A 457 -29.37 -20.73 -6.83
N GLY A 458 -28.94 -19.49 -7.09
CA GLY A 458 -28.53 -18.53 -6.03
C GLY A 458 -27.23 -18.85 -5.30
N HIS A 459 -26.30 -19.59 -5.93
CA HIS A 459 -24.98 -19.92 -5.37
C HIS A 459 -23.86 -19.03 -5.89
#